data_AF-A0A505H779-F1
#
_entry.id   AF-A0A505H779-F1
#
_cell.length_a   1.000
_cell.length_b   1.000
_cell.length_c   1.000
_cell.angle_alpha   90.00
_cell.angle_beta   90.00
_cell.angle_gamma   90.00
#
_symmetry.space_group_name_H-M   'P 1'
#
loop_
_entity.id
_entity.type
_entity.pdbx_description
1 polymer ?
#
loop_
_entity_poly.entity_id
_entity_poly.type
_entity_poly.pdbx_seq_one_letter_code
_entity_poly.pdbx_strand_id
1 'polypeptide(L)'
;MLDTEELLAEFTSPRPYTMAVVADAPAAPGVHLVLDGGVVVYVGYTGNLRSRLRQHLTGNRDSSVLHDQVGQLLDTPGRAATRDDIAGWLGRREVRWLKTDHPEGTKDALVLALRPRFNRQVPRPR
;
A
#
# COMPACT_ATOMS: atom_id res chain seq x y z
N MET A 1 22.41 4.91 -9.08
CA MET A 1 21.03 4.53 -8.69
C MET A 1 21.17 3.71 -7.44
N LEU A 2 20.55 4.11 -6.32
CA LEU A 2 20.47 3.24 -5.14
C LEU A 2 19.69 1.98 -5.51
N ASP A 3 20.12 0.83 -5.01
CA ASP A 3 19.39 -0.42 -5.15
C ASP A 3 18.05 -0.31 -4.39
N THR A 4 16.98 -0.89 -4.93
CA THR A 4 15.67 -0.88 -4.27
C THR A 4 15.74 -1.59 -2.92
N GLU A 5 16.48 -2.69 -2.79
CA GLU A 5 16.60 -3.37 -1.49
C GLU A 5 17.40 -2.55 -0.48
N GLU A 6 18.38 -1.74 -0.91
CA GLU A 6 19.10 -0.82 -0.03
C GLU A 6 18.17 0.28 0.52
N LEU A 7 17.31 0.85 -0.32
CA LEU A 7 16.26 1.79 0.11
C LEU A 7 15.25 1.18 1.08
N LEU A 8 15.08 -0.15 1.02
CA LEU A 8 14.08 -0.87 1.79
C LEU A 8 14.68 -1.67 2.96
N ALA A 9 15.97 -1.50 3.26
CA ALA A 9 16.69 -2.29 4.25
C ALA A 9 16.11 -2.18 5.68
N GLU A 10 15.57 -1.01 6.04
CA GLU A 10 14.96 -0.79 7.36
C GLU A 10 13.51 -1.28 7.45
N PHE A 11 12.89 -1.61 6.33
CA PHE A 11 11.54 -2.18 6.33
C PHE A 11 11.58 -3.63 6.81
N THR A 12 10.47 -4.10 7.38
CA THR A 12 10.31 -5.54 7.60
C THR A 12 10.50 -6.32 6.31
N SER A 13 10.96 -7.56 6.39
CA SER A 13 10.92 -8.51 5.27
C SER A 13 9.52 -8.57 4.64
N PRO A 14 9.43 -8.81 3.32
CA PRO A 14 8.15 -8.90 2.64
C PRO A 14 7.36 -10.09 3.21
N ARG A 15 6.09 -9.85 3.49
CA ARG A 15 5.18 -10.88 4.02
C ARG A 15 3.86 -10.86 3.29
N PRO A 16 3.14 -11.99 3.20
CA PRO A 16 1.81 -12.03 2.61
C PRO A 16 0.87 -11.00 3.23
N TYR A 17 0.15 -10.24 2.40
CA TYR A 17 -0.73 -9.19 2.89
C TYR A 17 -2.06 -9.76 3.40
N THR A 18 -2.03 -10.31 4.61
CA THR A 18 -3.17 -10.99 5.25
C THR A 18 -3.51 -10.37 6.60
N MET A 19 -4.73 -10.60 7.10
CA MET A 19 -5.14 -10.12 8.42
C MET A 19 -4.25 -10.65 9.56
N ALA A 20 -3.74 -11.88 9.42
CA ALA A 20 -2.83 -12.49 10.39
C ALA A 20 -1.51 -11.72 10.44
N VAL A 21 -0.86 -11.50 9.29
CA VAL A 21 0.39 -10.72 9.21
C VAL A 21 0.20 -9.30 9.70
N VAL A 22 -0.91 -8.65 9.35
CA VAL A 22 -1.22 -7.29 9.79
C VAL A 22 -1.38 -7.18 11.31
N ALA A 23 -1.72 -8.25 12.02
CA ALA A 23 -1.79 -8.24 13.48
C ALA A 23 -0.43 -7.93 14.13
N ASP A 24 0.68 -8.30 13.48
CA ASP A 24 2.05 -8.05 13.93
C ASP A 24 2.48 -6.60 13.72
N ALA A 25 1.78 -5.83 12.88
CA ALA A 25 2.11 -4.43 12.66
C ALA A 25 1.92 -3.63 13.96
N PRO A 26 2.80 -2.66 14.27
CA PRO A 26 2.66 -1.85 15.47
C PRO A 26 1.48 -0.88 15.34
N ALA A 27 0.87 -0.54 16.48
CA ALA A 27 -0.10 0.56 16.56
C ALA A 27 0.63 1.91 16.71
N ALA A 28 1.46 2.24 15.72
CA ALA A 28 2.35 3.40 15.74
C ALA A 28 2.43 4.07 14.37
N PRO A 29 2.94 5.32 14.29
CA PRO A 29 3.19 5.98 13.02
C PRO A 29 4.21 5.24 12.16
N GLY A 30 4.03 5.33 10.85
CA GLY A 30 4.96 4.71 9.92
C GLY A 30 4.53 4.74 8.47
N VAL A 31 5.33 4.06 7.66
CA VAL A 31 5.14 3.87 6.22
C VAL A 31 4.91 2.39 5.94
N HIS A 32 4.02 2.10 5.00
CA HIS A 32 3.79 0.74 4.49
C HIS A 32 3.91 0.69 2.97
N LEU A 33 4.37 -0.45 2.49
CA LEU A 33 4.57 -0.73 1.08
C LEU A 33 3.69 -1.92 0.71
N VAL A 34 3.07 -1.87 -0.46
CA VAL A 34 2.45 -3.04 -1.09
C VAL A 34 3.30 -3.43 -2.29
N LEU A 35 3.62 -4.72 -2.40
CA LEU A 35 4.47 -5.26 -3.44
C LEU A 35 3.72 -6.30 -4.28
N ASP A 36 4.01 -6.33 -5.57
CA ASP A 36 3.51 -7.33 -6.52
C ASP A 36 4.74 -7.98 -7.18
N GLY A 37 5.06 -9.22 -6.77
CA GLY A 37 6.26 -9.93 -7.23
C GLY A 37 7.56 -9.18 -6.95
N GLY A 38 7.73 -8.64 -5.72
CA GLY A 38 8.90 -7.85 -5.33
C GLY A 38 8.92 -6.39 -5.83
N VAL A 39 8.00 -6.00 -6.72
CA VAL A 39 7.91 -4.60 -7.19
C VAL A 39 7.00 -3.79 -6.27
N VAL A 40 7.49 -2.67 -5.74
CA VAL A 40 6.65 -1.76 -4.95
C VAL A 40 5.61 -1.09 -5.84
N VAL A 41 4.34 -1.43 -5.63
CA VAL A 41 3.20 -0.89 -6.39
C VAL A 41 2.48 0.24 -5.67
N TYR A 42 2.63 0.35 -4.35
CA TYR A 42 2.05 1.42 -3.54
C TYR A 42 2.89 1.71 -2.29
N VAL A 43 2.91 2.98 -1.88
CA VAL A 43 3.50 3.50 -0.65
C VAL A 43 2.45 4.32 0.08
N GLY A 44 2.13 3.94 1.30
CA GLY A 44 1.22 4.67 2.17
C GLY A 44 1.94 5.12 3.46
N TYR A 45 1.39 6.14 4.09
CA TYR A 45 1.81 6.56 5.42
C TYR A 45 0.60 6.66 6.34
N THR A 46 0.84 6.59 7.65
CA THR A 46 -0.22 6.67 8.64
C THR A 46 0.33 6.99 10.03
N GLY A 47 -0.52 7.51 10.92
CA GLY A 47 -0.25 7.57 12.36
C GLY A 47 -0.45 6.24 13.09
N ASN A 48 -1.03 5.22 12.44
CA ASN A 48 -1.25 3.90 13.02
C ASN A 48 -1.20 2.79 11.95
N LEU A 49 -0.03 2.16 11.82
CA LEU A 49 0.24 1.10 10.84
C LEU A 49 -0.78 -0.03 10.90
N ARG A 50 -1.01 -0.62 12.08
CA ARG A 50 -1.96 -1.72 12.24
C ARG A 50 -3.37 -1.36 11.76
N SER A 51 -3.89 -0.22 12.21
CA SER A 51 -5.25 0.22 11.84
C SER A 51 -5.36 0.45 10.33
N ARG A 52 -4.41 1.17 9.73
CA ARG A 52 -4.44 1.48 8.30
C ARG A 52 -4.29 0.23 7.43
N LEU A 53 -3.39 -0.67 7.80
CA LEU A 53 -3.20 -1.93 7.08
C LEU A 53 -4.45 -2.83 7.13
N ARG A 54 -5.16 -2.87 8.28
CA ARG A 54 -6.45 -3.57 8.39
C ARG A 54 -7.50 -2.92 7.50
N GLN A 55 -7.60 -1.60 7.52
CA GLN A 55 -8.54 -0.84 6.69
C GLN A 55 -8.33 -1.15 5.19
N HIS A 56 -7.09 -1.35 4.74
CA HIS A 56 -6.81 -1.76 3.38
C HIS A 56 -7.36 -3.15 3.01
N LEU A 57 -7.45 -4.09 3.95
CA LEU A 57 -7.99 -5.43 3.71
C LEU A 57 -9.52 -5.49 3.84
N THR A 58 -10.11 -4.56 4.60
CA THR A 58 -11.55 -4.56 4.91
C THR A 58 -12.30 -3.36 4.33
N GLY A 59 -11.62 -2.51 3.57
CA GLY A 59 -12.18 -1.26 3.06
C GLY A 59 -12.94 -1.43 1.76
N ASN A 60 -13.29 -0.29 1.18
CA ASN A 60 -13.92 -0.14 -0.13
C ASN A 60 -13.19 0.95 -0.93
N ARG A 61 -13.69 1.30 -2.12
CA ARG A 61 -13.06 2.32 -2.99
C ARG A 61 -12.87 3.68 -2.31
N ASP A 62 -13.80 4.08 -1.45
CA ASP A 62 -13.72 5.35 -0.72
C ASP A 62 -12.70 5.33 0.44
N SER A 63 -12.23 4.15 0.84
CA SER A 63 -11.34 3.99 2.00
C SER A 63 -9.92 4.49 1.75
N SER A 64 -9.47 4.51 0.48
CA SER A 64 -8.15 5.00 0.09
C SER A 64 -7.99 5.08 -1.43
N VAL A 65 -7.10 5.95 -1.90
CA VAL A 65 -6.65 6.00 -3.31
C VAL A 65 -6.19 4.62 -3.82
N LEU A 66 -5.52 3.81 -2.98
CA LEU A 66 -5.13 2.45 -3.36
C LEU A 66 -6.34 1.59 -3.74
N HIS A 67 -7.40 1.62 -2.95
CA HIS A 67 -8.62 0.83 -3.22
C HIS A 67 -9.33 1.30 -4.48
N ASP A 68 -9.45 2.62 -4.66
CA ASP A 68 -10.06 3.18 -5.86
C ASP A 68 -9.28 2.75 -7.12
N GLN A 69 -7.97 2.93 -7.13
CA GLN A 69 -7.14 2.57 -8.28
C GLN A 69 -7.02 1.07 -8.52
N VAL A 70 -7.00 0.24 -7.48
CA VAL A 70 -7.11 -1.22 -7.63
C VAL A 70 -8.50 -1.60 -8.16
N GLY A 71 -9.55 -0.93 -7.70
CA GLY A 71 -10.90 -1.09 -8.23
C GLY A 71 -10.95 -0.79 -9.73
N GLN A 72 -10.41 0.35 -10.16
CA GLN A 72 -10.31 0.75 -11.58
C GLN A 72 -9.50 -0.25 -12.40
N LEU A 73 -8.40 -0.79 -11.85
CA LEU A 73 -7.61 -1.83 -12.51
C LEU A 73 -8.42 -3.13 -12.74
N LEU A 74 -9.33 -3.45 -11.83
CA LEU A 74 -10.11 -4.68 -11.85
C LEU A 74 -11.46 -4.53 -12.56
N ASP A 75 -11.84 -3.32 -12.95
CA ASP A 75 -13.06 -3.07 -13.69
C ASP A 75 -13.03 -3.78 -15.04
N THR A 76 -14.17 -4.36 -15.41
CA THR A 76 -14.39 -5.00 -16.71
C THR A 76 -15.55 -4.30 -17.41
N PRO A 77 -15.65 -4.37 -18.76
CA PRO A 77 -16.81 -3.83 -19.45
C PRO A 77 -18.12 -4.41 -18.88
N GLY A 78 -18.95 -3.55 -18.30
CA GLY A 78 -20.25 -3.93 -17.72
C GLY A 78 -20.22 -4.40 -16.26
N ARG A 79 -19.06 -4.45 -15.59
CA ARG A 79 -18.97 -4.80 -14.16
C ARG A 79 -17.87 -4.04 -13.44
N ALA A 80 -18.28 -3.27 -12.43
CA ALA A 80 -17.37 -2.69 -11.45
C ALA A 80 -16.84 -3.74 -10.48
N ALA A 81 -15.54 -3.72 -10.18
CA ALA A 81 -14.92 -4.57 -9.18
C ALA A 81 -15.48 -4.28 -7.79
N THR A 82 -15.88 -5.35 -7.11
CA THR A 82 -16.45 -5.32 -5.77
C THR A 82 -15.37 -5.14 -4.71
N ARG A 83 -15.80 -4.91 -3.47
CA ARG A 83 -14.90 -4.94 -2.31
C ARG A 83 -14.14 -6.26 -2.20
N ASP A 84 -14.79 -7.39 -2.44
CA ASP A 84 -14.16 -8.71 -2.31
C ASP A 84 -13.15 -8.96 -3.43
N ASP A 85 -13.40 -8.45 -4.65
CA ASP A 85 -12.43 -8.49 -5.74
C ASP A 85 -11.15 -7.72 -5.37
N ILE A 86 -11.30 -6.51 -4.78
CA ILE A 86 -10.18 -5.68 -4.34
C ILE A 86 -9.43 -6.33 -3.17
N ALA A 87 -10.15 -6.84 -2.16
CA ALA A 87 -9.55 -7.51 -1.02
C ALA A 87 -8.82 -8.79 -1.44
N GLY A 88 -9.41 -9.58 -2.34
CA GLY A 88 -8.78 -10.76 -2.93
C GLY A 88 -7.54 -10.39 -3.75
N TRP A 89 -7.57 -9.27 -4.47
CA TRP A 89 -6.39 -8.75 -5.15
C TRP A 89 -5.30 -8.39 -4.14
N LEU A 90 -5.58 -7.55 -3.13
CA LEU A 90 -4.61 -7.19 -2.10
C LEU A 90 -4.06 -8.40 -1.35
N GLY A 91 -4.90 -9.40 -1.05
CA GLY A 91 -4.51 -10.61 -0.33
C GLY A 91 -3.48 -11.49 -1.05
N ARG A 92 -3.28 -11.30 -2.36
CA ARG A 92 -2.24 -11.98 -3.15
C ARG A 92 -0.93 -11.19 -3.24
N ARG A 93 -0.86 -10.01 -2.59
CA ARG A 93 0.31 -9.14 -2.60
C ARG A 93 1.11 -9.31 -1.33
N GLU A 94 2.30 -8.74 -1.34
CA GLU A 94 3.13 -8.67 -0.15
C GLU A 94 3.04 -7.29 0.46
N VAL A 95 3.31 -7.21 1.77
CA VAL A 95 3.39 -5.97 2.52
C VAL A 95 4.72 -5.89 3.25
N ARG A 96 5.28 -4.69 3.28
CA ARG A 96 6.38 -4.30 4.18
C ARG A 96 5.95 -3.07 4.97
N TRP A 97 6.50 -2.87 6.16
CA TRP A 97 6.32 -1.61 6.90
C TRP A 97 7.58 -1.18 7.64
N LEU A 98 7.62 0.12 7.92
CA LEU A 98 8.65 0.79 8.70
C LEU A 98 7.96 1.69 9.72
N LYS A 99 8.26 1.51 11.01
CA LYS A 99 7.88 2.46 12.04
C LYS A 99 8.82 3.67 11.95
N THR A 100 8.26 4.87 11.92
CA THR A 100 9.05 6.11 11.86
C THR A 100 8.24 7.27 12.40
N ASP A 101 8.92 8.25 13.01
CA ASP A 101 8.33 9.49 13.50
C ASP A 101 8.19 10.55 12.39
N HIS A 102 8.73 10.28 11.19
CA HIS A 102 8.63 11.15 10.02
C HIS A 102 7.98 10.43 8.81
N PRO A 103 6.75 9.90 8.97
CA PRO A 103 6.15 9.00 7.99
C PRO A 103 5.82 9.67 6.65
N GLU A 104 5.44 10.95 6.66
CA GLU A 104 5.10 11.69 5.44
C GLU A 104 6.33 11.95 4.56
N GLY A 105 7.40 12.52 5.14
CA GLY A 105 8.65 12.76 4.41
C GLY A 105 9.28 11.47 3.89
N THR A 106 9.22 10.40 4.68
CA THR A 106 9.70 9.07 4.26
C THR A 106 8.92 8.55 3.05
N LYS A 107 7.58 8.66 3.07
CA LYS A 107 6.75 8.30 1.92
C LYS A 107 7.12 9.10 0.68
N ASP A 108 7.28 10.42 0.80
CA ASP A 108 7.49 11.27 -0.37
C ASP A 108 8.84 10.96 -1.05
N ALA A 109 9.89 10.72 -0.27
CA ALA A 109 11.17 10.23 -0.78
C ALA A 109 11.03 8.88 -1.52
N LEU A 110 10.29 7.93 -0.94
CA LEU A 110 10.05 6.62 -1.56
C LEU A 110 9.21 6.70 -2.83
N VAL A 111 8.18 7.55 -2.85
CA VAL A 111 7.35 7.76 -4.05
C VAL A 111 8.18 8.36 -5.18
N LEU A 112 9.05 9.32 -4.87
CA LEU A 112 9.95 9.93 -5.85
C LEU A 112 10.95 8.92 -6.43
N ALA A 113 11.55 8.10 -5.55
CA ALA A 113 12.54 7.11 -5.93
C ALA A 113 11.95 5.91 -6.69
N LEU A 114 10.83 5.37 -6.22
CA LEU A 114 10.26 4.10 -6.70
C LEU A 114 9.16 4.29 -7.75
N ARG A 115 8.57 5.49 -7.83
CA ARG A 115 7.44 5.84 -8.72
C ARG A 115 6.35 4.76 -8.77
N PRO A 116 5.79 4.36 -7.61
CA PRO A 116 4.84 3.25 -7.54
C PRO A 116 3.62 3.56 -8.40
N ARG A 117 3.13 2.55 -9.13
CA ARG A 117 2.03 2.72 -10.08
C ARG A 117 0.78 3.32 -9.43
N PHE A 118 0.52 3.00 -8.16
CA PHE A 118 -0.66 3.46 -7.44
C PHE A 118 -0.44 4.69 -6.55
N ASN A 119 0.73 5.33 -6.66
CA ASN A 119 0.99 6.64 -6.05
C ASN A 119 0.97 7.76 -7.09
N ARG A 120 0.73 7.44 -8.36
CA ARG A 120 0.46 8.43 -9.40
C ARG A 120 -0.81 9.16 -8.99
N GLN A 121 -0.68 10.47 -8.78
CA GLN A 121 -1.81 11.35 -8.55
C GLN A 121 -2.82 11.10 -9.67
N VAL A 122 -4.01 10.58 -9.35
CA VAL A 122 -5.15 10.78 -10.25
C VAL A 122 -5.27 12.30 -10.36
N PRO A 123 -5.26 12.90 -11.56
CA PRO A 123 -5.44 14.34 -11.67
C PRO A 123 -6.77 14.69 -11.01
N ARG A 124 -6.75 15.50 -9.93
CA ARG A 124 -7.97 16.20 -9.55
C ARG A 124 -8.19 17.27 -10.61
N PRO A 125 -9.35 17.34 -11.27
CA PRO A 125 -9.68 18.53 -12.03
C PRO A 125 -9.63 19.72 -11.04
N ARG A 126 -8.88 20.75 -11.45
CA ARG A 126 -8.95 22.07 -10.80
C ARG A 126 -10.27 22.73 -11.15
#